data_AF-A0A8J2ZBL3-F1
#
_entry.id   AF-A0A8J2ZBL3-F1
#
_cell.length_a   1.000
_cell.length_b   1.000
_cell.length_c   1.000
_cell.angle_alpha   90.00
_cell.angle_beta   90.00
_cell.angle_gamma   90.00
#
_symmetry.space_group_name_H-M   'P 1'
#
loop_
_entity.id
_entity.type
_entity.pdbx_description
1 polymer ?
#
loop_
_entity_poly.entity_id
_entity_poly.type
_entity_poly.pdbx_seq_one_letter_code
_entity_poly.pdbx_strand_id
1 'polypeptide(L)'
;MVREVLRADGVPVTIYRYGWGDDVVRLPGVSGVTREQLEQPGGAPPAAPAPGSDADQNAWKFRETFFDGFDGNSVVHANWPMIYGGTTYWNGAFYWDPGEVSVGNGMLTIGLSKQSNGMWSVGGLSTGPYPGAPEGIGYTFTYGRVDIRAKVSEEVNGAGPCFLLWPADLSRWPPEVNILETPYGDGMFTNHWRGPGGNNDDRYESHFFDIDYSQWHTYTLDWTPDRLALYVDGRLIHEFTENIPNEPMSVGLQGHVGAAHEAWYGSPNGTGVDRVEIMVDYVRVSEWIGG
;
A
#
# COMPACT_ATOMS: atom_id res chain seq x y z
N MET A 1 27.70 -25.10 -13.64
CA MET A 1 26.48 -25.29 -14.44
C MET A 1 26.04 -26.74 -14.30
N VAL A 2 25.04 -27.01 -13.46
CA VAL A 2 24.46 -28.35 -13.34
C VAL A 2 23.21 -28.37 -14.22
N ARG A 3 23.13 -29.33 -15.13
CA ARG A 3 21.94 -29.54 -15.97
C ARG A 3 21.13 -30.66 -15.35
N GLU A 4 19.95 -30.34 -14.86
CA GLU A 4 19.00 -31.32 -14.35
C GLU A 4 17.73 -31.26 -15.21
N VAL A 5 17.18 -32.42 -15.54
CA VAL A 5 15.98 -32.54 -16.38
C VAL A 5 14.85 -33.02 -15.48
N LEU A 6 13.89 -32.15 -15.23
CA LEU A 6 12.66 -32.47 -14.49
C LEU A 6 11.48 -32.57 -15.46
N ARG A 7 10.43 -33.28 -15.03
CA ARG A 7 9.17 -33.43 -15.78
C ARG A 7 8.03 -32.83 -14.96
N ALA A 8 7.36 -31.83 -15.51
CA ALA A 8 6.08 -31.33 -15.03
C ALA A 8 5.00 -31.79 -16.01
N ASP A 9 3.99 -32.51 -15.53
CA ASP A 9 2.88 -33.08 -16.34
C ASP A 9 3.31 -33.81 -17.62
N GLY A 10 4.44 -34.53 -17.55
CA GLY A 10 4.98 -35.30 -18.66
C GLY A 10 5.79 -34.51 -19.68
N VAL A 11 5.81 -33.17 -19.60
CA VAL A 11 6.60 -32.30 -20.47
C VAL A 11 8.01 -32.09 -19.87
N PRO A 12 9.09 -32.41 -20.62
CA PRO A 12 10.45 -32.22 -20.12
C PRO A 12 10.85 -30.74 -20.12
N VAL A 13 11.32 -30.24 -18.98
CA VAL A 13 11.82 -28.86 -18.83
C VAL A 13 13.31 -28.88 -18.49
N THR A 14 14.07 -27.93 -19.03
CA THR A 14 15.51 -27.75 -18.74
C THR A 14 15.72 -26.51 -17.87
N ILE A 15 16.31 -26.69 -16.70
CA ILE A 15 16.63 -25.60 -15.76
C ILE A 15 18.13 -25.31 -15.82
N TYR A 16 18.51 -24.03 -15.76
CA TYR A 16 19.90 -23.58 -15.74
C TYR A 16 20.22 -22.91 -14.40
N ARG A 17 21.14 -23.50 -13.62
CA ARG A 17 21.63 -22.91 -12.35
C ARG A 17 22.79 -21.93 -12.58
N TYR A 18 22.67 -20.72 -12.03
CA TYR A 18 23.73 -19.70 -11.98
C TYR A 18 23.90 -19.13 -10.56
N GLY A 19 24.73 -19.76 -9.72
CA GLY A 19 25.26 -19.14 -8.48
C GLY A 19 24.23 -18.79 -7.40
N TRP A 20 24.71 -18.25 -6.27
CA TRP A 20 23.92 -17.99 -5.05
C TRP A 20 23.07 -16.71 -5.18
N GLY A 21 21.97 -16.82 -5.91
CA GLY A 21 20.95 -15.80 -6.16
C GLY A 21 19.94 -16.36 -7.17
N ASP A 22 18.68 -15.97 -7.06
CA ASP A 22 17.50 -16.70 -7.56
C ASP A 22 17.58 -17.32 -8.98
N ASP A 23 17.05 -18.55 -9.09
CA ASP A 23 17.01 -19.37 -10.31
C ASP A 23 16.02 -18.79 -11.34
N VAL A 24 16.51 -18.36 -12.52
CA VAL A 24 15.64 -17.91 -13.62
C VAL A 24 15.19 -19.09 -14.49
N VAL A 25 13.89 -19.39 -14.49
CA VAL A 25 13.27 -20.34 -15.42
C VAL A 25 12.85 -19.60 -16.69
N ARG A 26 13.31 -20.04 -17.87
CA ARG A 26 12.81 -19.55 -19.17
C ARG A 26 12.06 -20.67 -19.87
N LEU A 27 10.74 -20.51 -20.00
CA LEU A 27 9.87 -21.32 -20.87
C LEU A 27 9.42 -20.48 -22.06
N PRO A 28 9.63 -20.93 -23.31
CA PRO A 28 9.00 -20.29 -24.46
C PRO A 28 7.48 -20.54 -24.42
N GLY A 29 6.68 -19.47 -24.33
CA GLY A 29 5.22 -19.54 -24.46
C GLY A 29 4.43 -19.67 -23.14
N VAL A 30 5.08 -19.58 -21.98
CA VAL A 30 4.41 -19.50 -20.67
C VAL A 30 4.79 -18.19 -20.00
N SER A 31 3.82 -17.32 -19.74
CA SER A 31 3.97 -16.08 -18.97
C SER A 31 3.15 -16.18 -17.68
N GLY A 32 3.65 -15.62 -16.58
CA GLY A 32 2.90 -15.50 -15.32
C GLY A 32 2.92 -16.73 -14.41
N VAL A 33 3.95 -17.60 -14.50
CA VAL A 33 4.12 -18.73 -13.57
C VAL A 33 5.40 -18.59 -12.76
N THR A 34 5.30 -18.65 -11.42
CA THR A 34 6.42 -18.57 -10.49
C THR A 34 7.04 -19.95 -10.21
N ARG A 35 8.26 -19.98 -9.67
CA ARG A 35 8.96 -21.23 -9.26
C ARG A 35 8.15 -22.05 -8.25
N GLU A 36 7.48 -21.38 -7.31
CA GLU A 36 6.62 -22.01 -6.30
C GLU A 36 5.44 -22.77 -6.93
N GLN A 37 4.87 -22.25 -8.01
CA GLN A 37 3.78 -22.91 -8.75
C GLN A 37 4.24 -24.17 -9.50
N LEU A 38 5.54 -24.32 -9.75
CA LEU A 38 6.13 -25.50 -10.41
C LEU A 38 6.64 -26.55 -9.41
N GLU A 39 7.07 -26.15 -8.22
CA GLU A 39 7.65 -27.03 -7.20
C GLU A 39 6.59 -27.66 -6.27
N GLN A 40 5.38 -27.10 -6.19
CA GLN A 40 4.27 -27.67 -5.41
C GLN A 40 3.01 -27.89 -6.25
N PRO A 41 2.87 -29.06 -6.93
CA PRO A 41 1.64 -29.42 -7.63
C PRO A 41 0.56 -29.76 -6.58
N GLY A 42 -0.11 -28.73 -6.05
CA GLY A 42 -1.19 -28.89 -5.06
C GLY A 42 -1.47 -27.67 -4.17
N GLY A 43 -0.60 -26.66 -4.14
CA GLY A 43 -0.91 -25.40 -3.46
C GLY A 43 -1.67 -24.48 -4.40
N ALA A 44 -3.00 -24.44 -4.30
CA ALA A 44 -3.76 -23.39 -4.96
C ALA A 44 -3.19 -22.01 -4.52
N PRO A 45 -3.23 -20.98 -5.38
CA PRO A 45 -3.16 -19.61 -4.90
C PRO A 45 -4.10 -19.49 -3.68
N PRO A 46 -3.78 -18.73 -2.61
CA PRO A 46 -4.83 -18.40 -1.65
C PRO A 46 -5.99 -17.88 -2.47
N ALA A 47 -7.11 -18.61 -2.39
CA ALA A 47 -8.25 -18.34 -3.23
C ALA A 47 -8.60 -16.85 -3.06
N ALA A 48 -9.04 -16.20 -4.14
CA ALA A 48 -9.91 -15.04 -3.95
C ALA A 48 -10.92 -15.41 -2.85
N PRO A 49 -11.22 -14.50 -1.91
CA PRO A 49 -12.06 -14.82 -0.76
C PRO A 49 -13.27 -15.63 -1.21
N ALA A 50 -13.59 -16.66 -0.44
CA ALA A 50 -14.70 -17.53 -0.77
C ALA A 50 -15.95 -16.66 -0.98
N PRO A 51 -16.79 -16.90 -2.01
CA PRO A 51 -18.02 -16.14 -2.19
C PRO A 51 -18.83 -16.20 -0.89
N GLY A 52 -18.91 -15.08 -0.17
CA GLY A 52 -19.51 -15.03 1.17
C GLY A 52 -18.68 -14.32 2.25
N SER A 53 -17.50 -13.79 1.97
CA SER A 53 -16.93 -12.71 2.81
C SER A 53 -17.85 -11.47 2.73
N ASP A 54 -17.98 -10.67 3.79
CA ASP A 54 -18.83 -9.46 3.75
C ASP A 54 -18.38 -8.47 2.64
N ALA A 55 -17.08 -8.48 2.30
CA ALA A 55 -16.54 -7.77 1.15
C ALA A 55 -17.14 -8.23 -0.19
N ASP A 56 -17.46 -9.52 -0.39
CA ASP A 56 -18.02 -10.02 -1.66
C ASP A 56 -19.51 -9.69 -1.84
N GLN A 57 -20.27 -9.52 -0.76
CA GLN A 57 -21.73 -9.31 -0.83
C GLN A 57 -22.11 -8.01 -1.56
N ASN A 58 -21.17 -7.06 -1.68
CA ASN A 58 -21.36 -5.78 -2.36
C ASN A 58 -20.55 -5.64 -3.66
N ALA A 59 -19.88 -6.68 -4.16
CA ALA A 59 -19.02 -6.58 -5.34
C ALA A 59 -19.75 -6.06 -6.60
N TRP A 60 -21.07 -6.31 -6.72
CA TRP A 60 -21.91 -5.79 -7.81
C TRP A 60 -22.12 -4.27 -7.77
N LYS A 61 -21.79 -3.60 -6.66
CA LYS A 61 -21.87 -2.15 -6.48
C LYS A 61 -20.60 -1.41 -6.91
N PHE A 62 -19.57 -2.12 -7.35
CA PHE A 62 -18.28 -1.53 -7.69
C PHE A 62 -17.82 -1.94 -9.10
N ARG A 63 -17.12 -1.05 -9.80
CA ARG A 63 -16.52 -1.29 -11.10
C ARG A 63 -15.04 -0.92 -11.06
N GLU A 64 -14.16 -1.87 -11.39
CA GLU A 64 -12.72 -1.59 -11.47
C GLU A 64 -12.43 -0.46 -12.46
N THR A 65 -11.68 0.53 -12.01
CA THR A 65 -11.35 1.77 -12.73
C THR A 65 -9.85 2.09 -12.68
N PHE A 66 -9.13 1.49 -11.75
CA PHE A 66 -7.68 1.59 -11.64
C PHE A 66 -7.08 0.28 -11.12
N PHE A 67 -5.98 -0.14 -11.73
CA PHE A 67 -5.16 -1.26 -11.26
C PHE A 67 -3.70 -1.00 -11.59
N ASP A 68 -2.83 -1.23 -10.61
CA ASP A 68 -1.38 -1.27 -10.80
C ASP A 68 -0.81 -2.45 -10.02
N GLY A 69 -0.29 -3.44 -10.74
CA GLY A 69 0.41 -4.61 -10.17
C GLY A 69 1.93 -4.45 -10.17
N PHE A 70 2.45 -3.27 -10.54
CA PHE A 70 3.89 -2.98 -10.52
C PHE A 70 4.76 -4.00 -11.29
N ASP A 71 4.21 -4.60 -12.36
CA ASP A 71 4.86 -5.64 -13.17
C ASP A 71 6.09 -5.15 -13.98
N GLY A 72 6.29 -3.83 -14.03
CA GLY A 72 7.38 -3.18 -14.74
C GLY A 72 8.70 -3.14 -13.94
N ASN A 73 9.61 -2.27 -14.39
CA ASN A 73 10.89 -1.99 -13.73
C ASN A 73 11.03 -0.52 -13.31
N SER A 74 9.92 0.21 -13.27
CA SER A 74 9.88 1.64 -12.93
C SER A 74 8.46 2.07 -12.59
N VAL A 75 8.32 3.09 -11.74
CA VAL A 75 7.05 3.73 -11.46
C VAL A 75 6.44 4.28 -12.76
N VAL A 76 5.16 3.98 -12.99
CA VAL A 76 4.40 4.56 -14.10
C VAL A 76 3.92 5.94 -13.68
N HIS A 77 4.67 6.98 -14.06
CA HIS A 77 4.36 8.37 -13.67
C HIS A 77 3.00 8.89 -14.15
N ALA A 78 2.37 8.26 -15.14
CA ALA A 78 0.99 8.59 -15.51
C ALA A 78 -0.02 8.15 -14.43
N ASN A 79 0.27 7.05 -13.73
CA ASN A 79 -0.55 6.53 -12.63
C ASN A 79 -0.17 7.19 -11.30
N TRP A 80 1.14 7.40 -11.08
CA TRP A 80 1.74 7.90 -9.84
C TRP A 80 2.57 9.16 -10.11
N PRO A 81 1.94 10.30 -10.43
CA PRO A 81 2.65 11.49 -10.87
C PRO A 81 3.33 12.26 -9.75
N MET A 82 2.95 12.02 -8.49
CA MET A 82 3.58 12.61 -7.31
C MET A 82 4.45 11.58 -6.60
N ILE A 83 5.76 11.66 -6.77
CA ILE A 83 6.74 10.98 -5.90
C ILE A 83 7.29 12.03 -4.95
N TYR A 84 7.23 11.75 -3.65
CA TYR A 84 7.57 12.73 -2.62
C TYR A 84 9.08 12.94 -2.55
N GLY A 85 9.50 14.20 -2.38
CA GLY A 85 10.92 14.50 -2.31
C GLY A 85 11.26 15.93 -1.94
N GLY A 86 12.47 16.10 -1.41
CA GLY A 86 13.13 17.41 -1.28
C GLY A 86 12.71 18.24 -0.08
N THR A 87 11.92 17.68 0.85
CA THR A 87 11.46 18.36 2.06
C THR A 87 11.55 17.45 3.29
N THR A 88 11.90 18.05 4.42
CA THR A 88 11.78 17.42 5.74
C THR A 88 10.31 17.37 6.13
N TYR A 89 9.84 16.22 6.61
CA TYR A 89 8.49 16.07 7.14
C TYR A 89 8.32 16.93 8.40
N TRP A 90 7.11 17.41 8.67
CA TRP A 90 6.87 18.48 9.66
C TRP A 90 7.31 18.11 11.08
N ASN A 91 7.29 16.82 11.44
CA ASN A 91 7.73 16.32 12.75
C ASN A 91 9.28 16.28 12.89
N GLY A 92 10.02 16.52 11.81
CA GLY A 92 11.49 16.53 11.80
C GLY A 92 12.17 15.17 11.93
N ALA A 93 11.43 14.05 11.95
CA ALA A 93 11.99 12.71 12.09
C ALA A 93 12.57 12.16 10.78
N PHE A 94 12.03 12.59 9.64
CA PHE A 94 12.44 12.12 8.34
C PHE A 94 12.35 13.19 7.24
N TYR A 95 12.97 12.91 6.11
CA TYR A 95 12.82 13.68 4.88
C TYR A 95 12.37 12.78 3.75
N TRP A 96 11.58 13.34 2.84
CA TRP A 96 11.12 12.64 1.65
C TRP A 96 12.27 12.47 0.65
N ASP A 97 12.49 11.24 0.22
CA ASP A 97 13.52 10.87 -0.73
C ASP A 97 12.93 10.02 -1.87
N PRO A 98 12.88 10.53 -3.12
CA PRO A 98 12.43 9.76 -4.27
C PRO A 98 13.29 8.52 -4.54
N GLY A 99 14.55 8.52 -4.08
CA GLY A 99 15.44 7.36 -4.16
C GLY A 99 14.99 6.17 -3.32
N GLU A 100 14.04 6.39 -2.40
CA GLU A 100 13.41 5.35 -1.59
C GLU A 100 12.15 4.76 -2.24
N VAL A 101 11.87 5.08 -3.50
CA VAL A 101 10.75 4.51 -4.25
C VAL A 101 11.29 3.77 -5.47
N SER A 102 10.98 2.49 -5.58
CA SER A 102 11.38 1.68 -6.73
C SER A 102 10.31 0.66 -7.11
N VAL A 103 10.31 0.25 -8.38
CA VAL A 103 9.43 -0.81 -8.90
C VAL A 103 10.29 -1.84 -9.61
N GLY A 104 10.06 -3.11 -9.32
CA GLY A 104 10.74 -4.23 -9.94
C GLY A 104 10.27 -5.54 -9.33
N ASN A 105 10.52 -6.66 -10.02
CA ASN A 105 10.13 -7.99 -9.56
C ASN A 105 8.63 -8.13 -9.21
N GLY A 106 7.75 -7.39 -9.90
CA GLY A 106 6.30 -7.42 -9.68
C GLY A 106 5.85 -6.73 -8.39
N MET A 107 6.61 -5.76 -7.88
CA MET A 107 6.22 -5.00 -6.70
C MET A 107 6.78 -3.58 -6.69
N LEU A 108 6.07 -2.70 -6.00
CA LEU A 108 6.57 -1.42 -5.51
C LEU A 108 7.30 -1.65 -4.19
N THR A 109 8.45 -1.02 -4.02
CA THR A 109 9.19 -0.94 -2.76
C THR A 109 9.28 0.52 -2.32
N ILE A 110 8.80 0.81 -1.11
CA ILE A 110 8.96 2.08 -0.41
C ILE A 110 9.92 1.86 0.76
N GLY A 111 11.06 2.54 0.72
CA GLY A 111 12.12 2.42 1.70
C GLY A 111 12.06 3.45 2.81
N LEU A 112 12.50 3.04 4.00
CA LEU A 112 12.78 3.88 5.14
C LEU A 112 14.23 3.57 5.59
N SER A 113 15.17 4.50 5.38
CA SER A 113 16.58 4.32 5.76
C SER A 113 17.03 5.32 6.79
N LYS A 114 17.61 4.84 7.89
CA LYS A 114 18.18 5.71 8.90
C LYS A 114 19.52 6.28 8.43
N GLN A 115 19.68 7.58 8.62
CA GLN A 115 20.88 8.33 8.30
C GLN A 115 21.79 8.47 9.52
N SER A 116 23.06 8.78 9.27
CA SER A 116 24.08 8.94 10.33
C SER A 116 23.78 10.05 11.34
N ASN A 117 22.95 11.03 10.97
CA ASN A 117 22.49 12.11 11.85
C ASN A 117 21.24 11.74 12.68
N GLY A 118 20.72 10.51 12.55
CA GLY A 118 19.54 10.02 13.25
C GLY A 118 18.19 10.38 12.60
N MET A 119 18.18 11.14 11.50
CA MET A 119 16.99 11.30 10.65
C MET A 119 16.80 10.08 9.76
N TRP A 120 15.60 9.91 9.23
CA TRP A 120 15.31 8.88 8.23
C TRP A 120 15.08 9.49 6.84
N SER A 121 15.47 8.77 5.79
CA SER A 121 15.03 8.98 4.42
C SER A 121 13.82 8.11 4.20
N VAL A 122 12.75 8.64 3.62
CA VAL A 122 11.50 7.91 3.48
C VAL A 122 10.91 8.13 2.09
N GLY A 123 10.47 7.04 1.47
CA GLY A 123 9.76 7.07 0.20
C GLY A 123 8.26 7.30 0.38
N GLY A 124 7.64 7.82 -0.67
CA GLY A 124 6.19 7.89 -0.78
C GLY A 124 5.76 8.41 -2.14
N LEU A 125 4.54 8.07 -2.51
CA LEU A 125 3.95 8.42 -3.79
C LEU A 125 2.43 8.47 -3.69
N SER A 126 1.82 9.22 -4.60
CA SER A 126 0.37 9.36 -4.69
C SER A 126 -0.11 9.26 -6.13
N THR A 127 -1.31 8.71 -6.29
CA THR A 127 -2.02 8.74 -7.58
C THR A 127 -2.53 10.14 -7.93
N GLY A 128 -2.62 11.06 -6.96
CA GLY A 128 -3.20 12.38 -7.19
C GLY A 128 -2.40 13.21 -8.20
N PRO A 129 -3.06 14.00 -9.07
CA PRO A 129 -2.36 14.89 -9.99
C PRO A 129 -1.59 15.97 -9.24
N TYR A 130 -0.40 16.32 -9.71
CA TYR A 130 0.28 17.54 -9.25
C TYR A 130 -0.45 18.80 -9.76
N PRO A 131 -0.27 19.97 -9.11
CA PRO A 131 -0.88 21.22 -9.55
C PRO A 131 -0.56 21.55 -11.02
N GLY A 132 -1.60 21.64 -11.85
CA GLY A 132 -1.46 21.92 -13.28
C GLY A 132 -1.07 20.71 -14.15
N ALA A 133 -1.21 19.49 -13.63
CA ALA A 133 -1.03 18.28 -14.44
C ALA A 133 -1.96 18.27 -15.68
N PRO A 134 -1.48 17.78 -16.84
CA PRO A 134 -2.33 17.54 -18.00
C PRO A 134 -3.49 16.60 -17.68
N GLU A 135 -4.57 16.69 -18.46
CA GLU A 135 -5.67 15.73 -18.40
C GLU A 135 -5.16 14.29 -18.62
N GLY A 136 -5.65 13.35 -17.81
CA GLY A 136 -5.25 11.94 -17.86
C GLY A 136 -3.96 11.60 -17.10
N ILE A 137 -3.35 12.56 -16.40
CA ILE A 137 -2.25 12.31 -15.45
C ILE A 137 -2.80 12.20 -14.04
N GLY A 138 -2.44 11.10 -13.37
CA GLY A 138 -2.93 10.75 -12.05
C GLY A 138 -4.32 10.13 -12.09
N TYR A 139 -4.77 9.72 -10.91
CA TYR A 139 -6.05 9.09 -10.68
C TYR A 139 -6.63 9.57 -9.35
N THR A 140 -7.88 10.03 -9.40
CA THR A 140 -8.69 10.41 -8.24
C THR A 140 -10.09 9.87 -8.43
N PHE A 141 -10.80 9.64 -7.33
CA PHE A 141 -12.14 9.07 -7.35
C PHE A 141 -12.94 9.55 -6.14
N THR A 142 -14.26 9.48 -6.24
CA THR A 142 -15.18 9.69 -5.10
C THR A 142 -16.00 8.43 -4.93
N TYR A 143 -15.92 7.83 -3.74
CA TYR A 143 -16.53 6.54 -3.41
C TYR A 143 -15.97 5.37 -4.25
N GLY A 144 -15.64 4.28 -3.58
CA GLY A 144 -15.12 3.09 -4.21
C GLY A 144 -14.55 2.12 -3.20
N ARG A 145 -14.12 0.97 -3.72
CA ARG A 145 -13.29 0.02 -3.00
C ARG A 145 -11.83 0.25 -3.35
N VAL A 146 -10.98 0.32 -2.34
CA VAL A 146 -9.52 0.35 -2.50
C VAL A 146 -8.94 -0.91 -1.90
N ASP A 147 -8.24 -1.71 -2.70
CA ASP A 147 -7.48 -2.86 -2.22
C ASP A 147 -5.98 -2.55 -2.35
N ILE A 148 -5.24 -2.69 -1.26
CA ILE A 148 -3.78 -2.58 -1.21
C ILE A 148 -3.25 -3.89 -0.67
N ARG A 149 -2.48 -4.64 -1.46
CA ARG A 149 -1.80 -5.84 -0.98
C ARG A 149 -0.35 -5.53 -0.67
N ALA A 150 0.01 -5.60 0.62
CA ALA A 150 1.31 -5.15 1.08
C ALA A 150 1.83 -5.97 2.27
N LYS A 151 3.14 -5.81 2.53
CA LYS A 151 3.81 -6.22 3.77
C LYS A 151 4.99 -5.29 4.06
N VAL A 152 5.53 -5.36 5.26
CA VAL A 152 6.85 -4.78 5.58
C VAL A 152 7.94 -5.83 5.75
N SER A 153 9.20 -5.41 5.66
CA SER A 153 10.35 -6.28 5.89
C SER A 153 10.47 -6.72 7.36
N GLU A 154 10.09 -5.85 8.29
CA GLU A 154 10.12 -6.07 9.74
C GLU A 154 9.20 -5.06 10.43
N GLU A 155 8.54 -5.45 11.52
CA GLU A 155 7.77 -4.55 12.37
C GLU A 155 8.70 -3.76 13.29
N VAL A 156 8.59 -2.43 13.24
CA VAL A 156 9.44 -1.54 14.01
C VAL A 156 8.59 -0.54 14.76
N ASN A 157 8.76 -0.49 16.08
CA ASN A 157 8.15 0.56 16.90
C ASN A 157 8.58 1.94 16.37
N GLY A 158 7.60 2.74 15.95
CA GLY A 158 7.80 4.10 15.45
C GLY A 158 8.17 4.22 13.97
N ALA A 159 8.18 3.13 13.20
CA ALA A 159 8.36 3.19 11.75
C ALA A 159 7.50 2.14 11.03
N GLY A 160 6.83 2.55 9.96
CA GLY A 160 5.97 1.63 9.21
C GLY A 160 5.21 2.27 8.06
N PRO A 161 4.23 1.56 7.50
CA PRO A 161 3.41 2.07 6.41
C PRO A 161 2.41 3.12 6.91
N CYS A 162 2.11 4.04 6.00
CA CYS A 162 0.96 4.93 6.08
C CYS A 162 0.26 4.83 4.71
N PHE A 163 -0.86 4.12 4.66
CA PHE A 163 -1.69 3.98 3.47
C PHE A 163 -2.93 4.82 3.65
N LEU A 164 -3.20 5.74 2.70
CA LEU A 164 -4.19 6.78 2.93
C LEU A 164 -4.94 7.20 1.68
N LEU A 165 -6.08 7.84 1.89
CA LEU A 165 -6.74 8.69 0.93
C LEU A 165 -6.50 10.16 1.29
N TRP A 166 -6.00 10.93 0.33
CA TRP A 166 -5.77 12.38 0.46
C TRP A 166 -6.68 13.17 -0.50
N PRO A 167 -7.21 14.35 -0.12
CA PRO A 167 -8.04 15.18 -0.99
C PRO A 167 -7.35 15.52 -2.31
N ALA A 168 -8.09 15.42 -3.42
CA ALA A 168 -7.57 15.81 -4.72
C ALA A 168 -7.28 17.33 -4.80
N ASP A 169 -8.04 18.14 -4.07
CA ASP A 169 -7.74 19.57 -3.88
C ASP A 169 -6.67 19.72 -2.80
N LEU A 170 -5.40 19.81 -3.22
CA LEU A 170 -4.24 19.95 -2.34
C LEU A 170 -4.23 21.23 -1.48
N SER A 171 -5.15 22.18 -1.73
CA SER A 171 -5.33 23.34 -0.86
C SER A 171 -6.21 23.07 0.36
N ARG A 172 -6.83 21.88 0.42
CA ARG A 172 -7.79 21.49 1.44
C ARG A 172 -7.30 20.31 2.25
N TRP A 173 -7.41 20.46 3.56
CA TRP A 173 -7.28 19.38 4.51
C TRP A 173 -7.92 19.80 5.85
N PRO A 174 -8.58 18.90 6.60
CA PRO A 174 -9.11 17.59 6.17
C PRO A 174 -10.19 17.71 5.08
N PRO A 175 -10.67 16.59 4.48
CA PRO A 175 -10.66 15.21 4.97
C PRO A 175 -9.37 14.42 4.71
N GLU A 176 -9.19 13.28 5.38
CA GLU A 176 -8.16 12.26 5.13
C GLU A 176 -8.66 10.92 5.67
N VAL A 177 -8.38 9.81 4.99
CA VAL A 177 -8.71 8.47 5.50
C VAL A 177 -7.45 7.64 5.51
N ASN A 178 -6.93 7.33 6.69
CA ASN A 178 -5.78 6.45 6.86
C ASN A 178 -6.27 5.01 6.95
N ILE A 179 -6.07 4.25 5.88
CA ILE A 179 -6.39 2.82 5.73
C ILE A 179 -5.52 1.99 6.68
N LEU A 180 -4.25 2.38 6.81
CA LEU A 180 -3.31 1.76 7.74
C LEU A 180 -2.26 2.78 8.18
N GLU A 181 -2.11 2.94 9.48
CA GLU A 181 -0.92 3.43 10.17
C GLU A 181 -0.49 2.39 11.21
N THR A 182 0.79 2.36 11.60
CA THR A 182 1.30 1.37 12.56
C THR A 182 1.99 1.96 13.80
N PRO A 183 1.32 2.84 14.57
CA PRO A 183 1.87 3.40 15.81
C PRO A 183 2.19 2.26 16.80
N TYR A 184 3.39 2.27 17.39
CA TYR A 184 3.85 1.25 18.34
C TYR A 184 3.79 -0.22 17.85
N GLY A 185 3.57 -0.45 16.54
CA GLY A 185 3.39 -1.77 15.96
C GLY A 185 1.93 -2.24 15.85
N ASP A 186 0.96 -1.47 16.34
CA ASP A 186 -0.46 -1.82 16.22
C ASP A 186 -1.03 -1.23 14.92
N GLY A 187 -1.93 -1.95 14.24
CA GLY A 187 -2.66 -1.39 13.10
C GLY A 187 -3.63 -0.29 13.57
N MET A 188 -3.69 0.81 12.84
CA MET A 188 -4.58 1.94 13.13
C MET A 188 -5.32 2.39 11.87
N PHE A 189 -6.64 2.46 11.95
CA PHE A 189 -7.55 2.97 10.92
C PHE A 189 -8.13 4.31 11.38
N THR A 190 -7.92 5.38 10.63
CA THR A 190 -8.32 6.73 11.07
C THR A 190 -9.14 7.45 10.00
N ASN A 191 -10.23 8.10 10.41
CA ASN A 191 -10.97 9.04 9.57
C ASN A 191 -10.80 10.45 10.12
N HIS A 192 -10.26 11.36 9.30
CA HIS A 192 -10.13 12.79 9.59
C HIS A 192 -11.19 13.59 8.83
N TRP A 193 -11.81 14.54 9.51
CA TRP A 193 -12.80 15.45 8.93
C TRP A 193 -12.62 16.88 9.44
N ARG A 194 -13.23 17.79 8.67
CA ARG A 194 -13.14 19.22 8.93
C ARG A 194 -13.99 19.61 10.14
N GLY A 195 -13.37 20.21 11.14
CA GLY A 195 -14.04 20.85 12.26
C GLY A 195 -14.70 22.19 11.88
N PRO A 196 -15.46 22.80 12.81
CA PRO A 196 -16.20 24.05 12.58
C PRO A 196 -15.32 25.25 12.17
N GLY A 197 -14.02 25.23 12.47
CA GLY A 197 -13.04 26.26 12.11
C GLY A 197 -12.63 26.22 10.64
N GLY A 198 -13.01 25.20 9.88
CA GLY A 198 -12.72 25.10 8.46
C GLY A 198 -11.35 24.47 8.18
N ASN A 199 -10.60 25.03 7.23
CA ASN A 199 -9.36 24.40 6.76
C ASN A 199 -8.35 24.30 7.90
N ASN A 200 -7.71 23.14 8.04
CA ASN A 200 -6.77 22.80 9.09
C ASN A 200 -7.36 22.72 10.52
N ASP A 201 -8.69 22.80 10.70
CA ASP A 201 -9.34 22.37 11.95
C ASP A 201 -9.59 20.87 11.87
N ASP A 202 -8.62 20.09 12.33
CA ASP A 202 -8.67 18.63 12.27
C ASP A 202 -9.50 18.03 13.40
N ARG A 203 -10.36 17.09 13.02
CA ARG A 203 -11.10 16.19 13.91
C ARG A 203 -10.93 14.80 13.37
N TYR A 204 -10.74 13.84 14.25
CA TYR A 204 -10.51 12.48 13.83
C TYR A 204 -11.09 11.48 14.81
N GLU A 205 -11.29 10.26 14.30
CA GLU A 205 -11.58 9.08 15.07
C GLU A 205 -10.69 7.95 14.56
N SER A 206 -10.06 7.23 15.49
CA SER A 206 -9.13 6.14 15.18
C SER A 206 -9.59 4.84 15.82
N HIS A 207 -9.42 3.75 15.10
CA HIS A 207 -9.61 2.39 15.59
C HIS A 207 -8.30 1.63 15.52
N PHE A 208 -7.88 1.05 16.65
CA PHE A 208 -6.68 0.22 16.75
C PHE A 208 -7.04 -1.25 16.65
N PHE A 209 -6.18 -2.04 16.00
CA PHE A 209 -6.35 -3.47 15.82
C PHE A 209 -5.01 -4.20 15.77
N ASP A 210 -4.99 -5.44 16.25
CA ASP A 210 -3.81 -6.29 16.19
C ASP A 210 -3.58 -6.80 14.76
N ILE A 211 -2.33 -6.72 14.28
CA ILE A 211 -1.91 -7.24 12.99
C ILE A 211 -0.41 -7.57 13.02
N ASP A 212 0.01 -8.60 12.29
CA ASP A 212 1.43 -8.83 11.96
C ASP A 212 1.70 -8.29 10.56
N TYR A 213 2.01 -7.00 10.45
CA TYR A 213 2.12 -6.34 9.14
C TYR A 213 3.42 -6.70 8.39
N SER A 214 4.28 -7.56 8.96
CA SER A 214 5.39 -8.20 8.24
C SER A 214 4.92 -9.32 7.29
N GLN A 215 3.69 -9.81 7.45
CA GLN A 215 3.05 -10.76 6.55
C GLN A 215 2.30 -10.05 5.43
N TRP A 216 2.07 -10.77 4.32
CA TRP A 216 1.24 -10.26 3.24
C TRP A 216 -0.21 -10.19 3.68
N HIS A 217 -0.76 -8.98 3.63
CA HIS A 217 -2.16 -8.70 3.89
C HIS A 217 -2.78 -7.92 2.73
N THR A 218 -4.07 -8.14 2.51
CA THR A 218 -4.88 -7.24 1.67
C THR A 218 -5.71 -6.33 2.55
N TYR A 219 -5.37 -5.04 2.52
CA TYR A 219 -6.11 -3.96 3.17
C TYR A 219 -7.16 -3.45 2.20
N THR A 220 -8.43 -3.61 2.54
CA THR A 220 -9.56 -3.22 1.69
C THR A 220 -10.37 -2.14 2.39
N LEU A 221 -10.45 -0.96 1.79
CA LEU A 221 -11.38 0.10 2.22
C LEU A 221 -12.59 0.11 1.31
N ASP A 222 -13.78 -0.14 1.86
CA ASP A 222 -15.05 0.21 1.23
C ASP A 222 -15.45 1.62 1.61
N TRP A 223 -15.46 2.53 0.64
CA TRP A 223 -15.92 3.89 0.80
C TRP A 223 -17.18 4.12 -0.03
N THR A 224 -18.30 4.32 0.64
CA THR A 224 -19.61 4.64 0.05
C THR A 224 -20.10 5.98 0.61
N PRO A 225 -21.20 6.56 0.09
CA PRO A 225 -21.72 7.83 0.62
C PRO A 225 -22.09 7.82 2.11
N ASP A 226 -22.35 6.63 2.66
CA ASP A 226 -22.86 6.41 4.02
C ASP A 226 -21.84 5.79 4.98
N ARG A 227 -20.72 5.23 4.49
CA ARG A 227 -19.72 4.61 5.36
C ARG A 227 -18.31 4.51 4.78
N LEU A 228 -17.36 4.36 5.68
CA LEU A 228 -16.02 3.84 5.46
C LEU A 228 -15.90 2.52 6.21
N ALA A 229 -15.59 1.41 5.55
CA ALA A 229 -15.41 0.12 6.21
C ALA A 229 -14.05 -0.48 5.83
N LEU A 230 -13.20 -0.70 6.82
CA LEU A 230 -11.90 -1.35 6.65
C LEU A 230 -12.05 -2.85 6.82
N TYR A 231 -11.49 -3.60 5.87
CA TYR A 231 -11.28 -5.04 5.96
C TYR A 231 -9.80 -5.35 5.84
N VAL A 232 -9.35 -6.36 6.58
CA VAL A 232 -8.04 -6.98 6.40
C VAL A 232 -8.26 -8.45 6.10
N ASP A 233 -7.73 -8.91 4.97
CA ASP A 233 -7.92 -10.28 4.44
C ASP A 233 -9.40 -10.69 4.39
N GLY A 234 -10.26 -9.76 3.99
CA GLY A 234 -11.71 -9.96 3.87
C GLY A 234 -12.49 -9.97 5.19
N ARG A 235 -11.84 -9.73 6.33
CA ARG A 235 -12.49 -9.60 7.65
C ARG A 235 -12.72 -8.13 7.98
N LEU A 236 -13.96 -7.77 8.32
CA LEU A 236 -14.28 -6.42 8.78
C LEU A 236 -13.51 -6.13 10.08
N ILE A 237 -12.74 -5.05 10.06
CA ILE A 237 -12.01 -4.54 11.22
C ILE A 237 -12.84 -3.48 11.91
N HIS A 238 -13.27 -2.46 11.16
CA HIS A 238 -14.03 -1.34 11.71
C HIS A 238 -14.84 -0.63 10.62
N GLU A 239 -15.90 0.05 11.02
CA GLU A 239 -16.66 0.94 10.14
C GLU A 239 -16.95 2.29 10.80
N PHE A 240 -16.81 3.36 10.02
CA PHE A 240 -17.31 4.69 10.34
C PHE A 240 -18.57 4.95 9.52
N THR A 241 -19.62 5.47 10.15
CA THR A 241 -20.88 5.86 9.48
C THR A 241 -21.18 7.36 9.60
N GLU A 242 -20.27 8.12 10.23
CA GLU A 242 -20.35 9.56 10.39
C GLU A 242 -19.10 10.22 9.79
N ASN A 243 -19.24 11.49 9.40
CA ASN A 243 -18.14 12.30 8.87
C ASN A 243 -17.46 11.66 7.64
N ILE A 244 -18.26 11.05 6.76
CA ILE A 244 -17.79 10.38 5.56
C ILE A 244 -17.34 11.43 4.52
N PRO A 245 -16.10 11.38 4.03
CA PRO A 245 -15.65 12.26 2.96
C PRO A 245 -16.54 12.11 1.73
N ASN A 246 -16.80 13.23 1.04
CA ASN A 246 -17.71 13.28 -0.10
C ASN A 246 -17.13 14.08 -1.29
N GLU A 247 -15.81 14.22 -1.33
CA GLU A 247 -15.07 14.90 -2.40
C GLU A 247 -14.02 13.96 -3.01
N PRO A 248 -13.51 14.23 -4.23
CA PRO A 248 -12.51 13.36 -4.86
C PRO A 248 -11.24 13.25 -4.02
N MET A 249 -10.73 12.02 -3.89
CA MET A 249 -9.49 11.72 -3.18
C MET A 249 -8.56 10.88 -4.05
N SER A 250 -7.29 10.82 -3.64
CA SER A 250 -6.23 10.04 -4.28
C SER A 250 -5.66 9.01 -3.31
N VAL A 251 -5.14 7.90 -3.82
CA VAL A 251 -4.42 6.92 -2.99
C VAL A 251 -3.01 7.43 -2.74
N GLY A 252 -2.60 7.48 -1.48
CA GLY A 252 -1.24 7.70 -1.03
C GLY A 252 -0.65 6.43 -0.44
N LEU A 253 0.56 6.08 -0.88
CA LEU A 253 1.38 5.02 -0.28
C LEU A 253 2.67 5.66 0.22
N GLN A 254 2.94 5.59 1.51
CA GLN A 254 4.13 6.21 2.07
C GLN A 254 4.65 5.46 3.29
N GLY A 255 5.92 5.65 3.60
CA GLY A 255 6.44 5.35 4.93
C GLY A 255 6.12 6.47 5.92
N HIS A 256 6.11 6.14 7.20
CA HIS A 256 6.08 7.10 8.29
C HIS A 256 7.15 6.75 9.33
N VAL A 257 7.79 7.77 9.89
CA VAL A 257 8.71 7.65 11.02
C VAL A 257 8.32 8.65 12.09
N GLY A 258 8.07 8.15 13.30
CA GLY A 258 7.70 8.95 14.46
C GLY A 258 8.91 9.67 15.08
N ALA A 259 8.72 10.94 15.42
CA ALA A 259 9.71 11.71 16.15
C ALA A 259 9.72 11.31 17.63
N ALA A 260 10.87 11.37 18.29
CA ALA A 260 10.98 11.03 19.72
C ALA A 260 10.10 11.90 20.65
N HIS A 261 9.66 13.07 20.19
CA HIS A 261 8.75 13.94 20.94
C HIS A 261 7.26 13.64 20.69
N GLU A 262 6.94 12.78 19.73
CA GLU A 262 5.59 12.35 19.41
C GLU A 262 5.20 11.13 20.26
N ALA A 263 4.38 11.37 21.27
CA ALA A 263 3.93 10.31 22.18
C ALA A 263 2.93 9.33 21.53
N TRP A 264 2.46 9.59 20.32
CA TRP A 264 1.37 8.81 19.70
C TRP A 264 1.86 7.68 18.77
N TYR A 265 3.05 7.82 18.14
CA TYR A 265 3.55 6.84 17.17
C TYR A 265 4.70 5.98 17.68
N GLY A 266 5.48 6.50 18.63
CA GLY A 266 6.76 5.92 19.04
C GLY A 266 7.94 6.44 18.20
N SER A 267 9.12 5.87 18.40
CA SER A 267 10.31 6.24 17.63
C SER A 267 11.20 5.02 17.37
N PRO A 268 11.69 4.83 16.13
CA PRO A 268 12.53 3.69 15.79
C PRO A 268 13.98 3.90 16.25
N ASN A 269 14.34 5.13 16.66
CA ASN A 269 15.68 5.45 17.11
C ASN A 269 15.95 4.78 18.47
N GLY A 270 16.73 3.70 18.45
CA GLY A 270 17.08 2.90 19.63
C GLY A 270 16.67 1.44 19.53
N THR A 271 15.89 1.06 18.50
CA THR A 271 15.51 -0.34 18.22
C THR A 271 16.69 -1.16 17.70
N GLY A 272 17.67 -0.52 17.07
CA GLY A 272 18.77 -1.17 16.35
C GLY A 272 18.47 -1.43 14.88
N VAL A 273 17.27 -1.10 14.41
CA VAL A 273 16.88 -1.18 12.99
C VAL A 273 17.25 0.12 12.29
N ASP A 274 17.93 -0.02 11.14
CA ASP A 274 18.36 1.12 10.31
C ASP A 274 17.75 1.09 8.90
N ARG A 275 16.97 0.06 8.56
CA ARG A 275 16.28 -0.10 7.27
C ARG A 275 14.95 -0.83 7.43
N VAL A 276 13.89 -0.27 6.86
CA VAL A 276 12.58 -0.93 6.69
C VAL A 276 12.13 -0.76 5.23
N GLU A 277 11.52 -1.80 4.68
CA GLU A 277 10.96 -1.78 3.33
C GLU A 277 9.48 -2.13 3.39
N ILE A 278 8.64 -1.28 2.83
CA ILE A 278 7.24 -1.58 2.56
C ILE A 278 7.18 -2.11 1.12
N MET A 279 6.70 -3.34 0.96
CA MET A 279 6.53 -4.00 -0.33
C MET A 279 5.04 -4.03 -0.66
N VAL A 280 4.66 -3.52 -1.83
CA VAL A 280 3.28 -3.48 -2.31
C VAL A 280 3.20 -4.28 -3.60
N ASP A 281 2.39 -5.33 -3.59
CA ASP A 281 2.15 -6.23 -4.72
C ASP A 281 1.19 -5.59 -5.72
N TYR A 282 0.08 -5.04 -5.24
CA TYR A 282 -0.84 -4.31 -6.12
C TYR A 282 -1.65 -3.25 -5.37
N VAL A 283 -2.15 -2.30 -6.17
CA VAL A 283 -3.25 -1.41 -5.81
C VAL A 283 -4.39 -1.59 -6.82
N ARG A 284 -5.60 -1.77 -6.31
CA ARG A 284 -6.83 -1.78 -7.11
C ARG A 284 -7.80 -0.74 -6.58
N VAL A 285 -8.42 0.04 -7.46
CA VAL A 285 -9.58 0.86 -7.14
C VAL A 285 -10.75 0.44 -8.01
N SER A 286 -11.90 0.22 -7.37
CA SER A 286 -13.17 0.00 -8.04
C SER A 286 -14.18 1.05 -7.60
N GLU A 287 -14.56 1.96 -8.50
CA GLU A 287 -15.52 3.03 -8.21
C GLU A 287 -16.92 2.49 -7.92
N TRP A 288 -17.61 3.13 -6.98
CA TRP A 288 -18.98 2.80 -6.62
C TRP A 288 -19.97 3.22 -7.73
N ILE A 289 -20.82 2.29 -8.16
CA ILE A 289 -21.77 2.50 -9.27
C ILE A 289 -23.24 2.61 -8.84
N GLY A 290 -23.52 2.66 -7.54
CA GLY A 290 -24.88 2.80 -7.01
C GLY A 290 -25.53 1.49 -6.55
N GLY A 291 -26.47 1.61 -5.62
CA GLY A 291 -27.29 0.52 -5.10
C GLY A 291 -28.20 0.98 -3.97
#